data_AF-A0AAU1AKV9-F1
#
_entry.id   AF-A0AAU1AKV9-F1
#
_cell.length_a   1.000
_cell.length_b   1.000
_cell.length_c   1.000
_cell.angle_alpha   90.00
_cell.angle_beta   90.00
_cell.angle_gamma   90.00
#
_symmetry.space_group_name_H-M   'P 1'
#
loop_
_entity.id
_entity.type
_entity.pdbx_description
1 polymer ?
#
loop_
_entity_poly.entity_id
_entity_poly.type
_entity_poly.pdbx_seq_one_letter_code
_entity_poly.pdbx_strand_id
1 'polypeptide(L)'
;MQFALNELADRLVVPADLISVHRDDPARSRSRRYQSIRYGAFLFTYGPFERFFNRLIELHGGPSQGLSLTTDKLRSTFEQRLAVPNLTKTWKARVRVAPGQHGGNKRWRWTYLAGPDLRDYLLDARRLRHLLAHGADPSDAENLSMTLYVRRSDGGRSVTLMWAEGFLQAAQDIASSTARRLAGGDVALPDWPQPVRSGVSARLPDAPYQ
;
A
#
# COMPACT_ATOMS: atom_id res chain seq x y z
N MET A 1 -11.68 -17.28 -1.36
CA MET A 1 -11.19 -16.23 -0.44
C MET A 1 -9.88 -16.62 0.22
N GLN A 2 -9.84 -17.69 1.05
CA GLN A 2 -8.65 -18.06 1.83
C GLN A 2 -7.36 -18.20 1.01
N PHE A 3 -7.44 -18.89 -0.13
CA PHE A 3 -6.31 -19.04 -1.04
C PHE A 3 -5.71 -17.70 -1.48
N ALA A 4 -6.55 -16.71 -1.83
CA ALA A 4 -6.07 -15.40 -2.29
C ALA A 4 -5.43 -14.58 -1.15
N LEU A 5 -5.92 -14.73 0.09
CA LEU A 5 -5.33 -14.11 1.27
C LEU A 5 -3.95 -14.70 1.59
N ASN A 6 -3.84 -16.02 1.58
CA ASN A 6 -2.57 -16.71 1.85
C ASN A 6 -1.56 -16.40 0.74
N GLU A 7 -1.96 -16.43 -0.53
CA GLU A 7 -1.11 -16.04 -1.66
C GLU A 7 -0.61 -14.59 -1.50
N LEU A 8 -1.48 -13.66 -1.10
CA LEU A 8 -1.05 -12.29 -0.83
C LEU A 8 -0.04 -12.25 0.32
N ALA A 9 -0.32 -12.90 1.46
CA ALA A 9 0.58 -12.92 2.61
C ALA A 9 1.97 -13.47 2.25
N ASP A 10 2.04 -14.61 1.57
CA ASP A 10 3.29 -15.23 1.13
C ASP A 10 4.12 -14.29 0.26
N ARG A 11 3.46 -13.55 -0.64
CA ARG A 11 4.14 -12.60 -1.54
C ARG A 11 4.58 -11.32 -0.83
N LEU A 12 3.89 -10.93 0.25
CA LEU A 12 4.22 -9.74 1.04
C LEU A 12 5.42 -9.96 2.00
N VAL A 13 5.92 -11.18 2.14
CA VAL A 13 7.16 -11.47 2.91
C VAL A 13 8.35 -10.72 2.29
N VAL A 14 8.53 -10.82 0.97
CA VAL A 14 9.64 -10.18 0.25
C VAL A 14 9.73 -8.66 0.48
N PRO A 15 8.66 -7.86 0.27
CA PRO A 15 8.74 -6.43 0.54
C PRO A 15 8.92 -6.11 2.03
N ALA A 16 8.40 -6.93 2.95
CA ALA A 16 8.66 -6.76 4.39
C ALA A 16 10.15 -6.96 4.74
N ASP A 17 10.78 -7.98 4.16
CA ASP A 17 12.21 -8.25 4.34
C ASP A 17 13.07 -7.14 3.72
N LEU A 18 12.74 -6.69 2.52
CA LEU A 18 13.45 -5.56 1.88
C LEU A 18 13.40 -4.29 2.74
N ILE A 19 12.26 -4.02 3.38
CA ILE A 19 12.12 -2.89 4.30
C ILE A 19 12.98 -3.09 5.55
N SER A 20 12.99 -4.30 6.11
CA SER A 20 13.79 -4.64 7.30
C SER A 20 15.29 -4.49 7.04
N VAL A 21 15.79 -5.09 5.95
CA VAL A 21 17.20 -5.01 5.55
C VAL A 21 17.65 -3.57 5.32
N HIS A 22 16.81 -2.74 4.68
CA HIS A 22 17.15 -1.33 4.47
C HIS A 22 17.22 -0.53 5.78
N ARG A 23 16.45 -0.95 6.80
CA ARG A 23 16.41 -0.30 8.12
C ARG A 23 17.61 -0.70 8.99
N ASP A 24 18.05 -1.95 8.91
CA ASP A 24 19.11 -2.51 9.75
C ASP A 24 20.53 -2.11 9.31
N ASP A 25 20.71 -1.62 8.08
CA ASP A 25 21.99 -1.07 7.59
C ASP A 25 21.88 0.40 7.13
N PRO A 26 21.84 1.36 8.08
CA PRO A 26 21.72 2.78 7.76
C PRO A 26 22.94 3.33 7.00
N ALA A 27 24.12 2.74 7.16
CA ALA A 27 25.33 3.18 6.50
C ALA A 27 25.26 2.87 4.99
N ARG A 28 24.82 1.67 4.61
CA ARG A 28 24.60 1.32 3.21
C ARG A 28 23.35 1.98 2.61
N SER A 29 22.35 2.33 3.42
CA SER A 29 21.10 3.00 2.99
C SER A 29 21.34 4.27 2.16
N ARG A 30 22.47 4.97 2.38
CA ARG A 30 22.84 6.21 1.68
C ARG A 30 23.41 5.99 0.28
N SER A 31 23.87 4.78 -0.04
CA SER A 31 24.40 4.46 -1.36
C SER A 31 23.29 4.42 -2.42
N ARG A 32 23.59 4.81 -3.67
CA ARG A 32 22.60 4.82 -4.77
C ARG A 32 21.89 3.47 -4.95
N ARG A 33 22.61 2.35 -4.76
CA ARG A 33 22.04 0.99 -4.85
C ARG A 33 20.97 0.73 -3.80
N TYR A 34 21.09 1.31 -2.62
CA TYR A 34 20.09 1.14 -1.56
C TYR A 34 18.94 2.14 -1.68
N GLN A 35 19.15 3.27 -2.36
CA GLN A 35 18.08 4.24 -2.63
C GLN A 35 16.96 3.67 -3.51
N SER A 36 17.25 2.67 -4.36
CA SER A 36 16.23 2.02 -5.19
C SER A 36 15.39 0.97 -4.44
N ILE A 37 15.86 0.46 -3.28
CA ILE A 37 15.17 -0.59 -2.51
C ILE A 37 13.75 -0.18 -2.14
N ARG A 38 13.52 1.10 -1.81
CA ARG A 38 12.16 1.61 -1.49
C ARG A 38 11.18 1.48 -2.66
N TYR A 39 11.64 1.66 -3.90
CA TYR A 39 10.82 1.46 -5.08
C TYR A 39 10.60 -0.03 -5.35
N GLY A 40 11.62 -0.86 -5.12
CA GLY A 40 11.50 -2.32 -5.15
C GLY A 40 10.45 -2.82 -4.16
N ALA A 41 10.56 -2.46 -2.89
CA ALA A 41 9.60 -2.83 -1.85
C ALA A 41 8.17 -2.37 -2.21
N PHE A 42 8.03 -1.16 -2.76
CA PHE A 42 6.75 -0.69 -3.27
C PHE A 42 6.21 -1.58 -4.40
N LEU A 43 7.00 -1.87 -5.44
CA LEU A 43 6.57 -2.71 -6.57
C LEU A 43 6.23 -4.14 -6.15
N PHE A 44 7.06 -4.73 -5.28
CA PHE A 44 6.83 -6.05 -4.70
C PHE A 44 5.63 -6.10 -3.75
N THR A 45 5.14 -4.95 -3.27
CA THR A 45 3.85 -4.86 -2.58
C THR A 45 2.70 -4.67 -3.57
N TYR A 46 2.84 -3.75 -4.53
CA TYR A 46 1.78 -3.35 -5.45
C TYR A 46 1.34 -4.50 -6.36
N GLY A 47 2.30 -5.26 -6.91
CA GLY A 47 2.01 -6.37 -7.82
C GLY A 47 1.11 -7.44 -7.18
N PRO A 48 1.50 -8.04 -6.04
CA PRO A 48 0.66 -8.99 -5.32
C PRO A 48 -0.68 -8.40 -4.87
N PHE A 49 -0.69 -7.14 -4.42
CA PHE A 49 -1.92 -6.45 -4.03
C PHE A 49 -2.90 -6.29 -5.22
N GLU A 50 -2.39 -5.94 -6.41
CA GLU A 50 -3.18 -5.88 -7.64
C GLU A 50 -3.68 -7.28 -8.03
N ARG A 51 -2.82 -8.30 -7.92
CA ARG A 51 -3.17 -9.69 -8.20
C ARG A 51 -4.27 -10.21 -7.27
N PHE A 52 -4.26 -9.86 -5.99
CA PHE A 52 -5.30 -10.24 -5.04
C PHE A 52 -6.70 -9.83 -5.54
N PHE A 53 -6.88 -8.57 -5.94
CA PHE A 53 -8.16 -8.10 -6.46
C PHE A 53 -8.53 -8.72 -7.81
N ASN A 54 -7.57 -8.86 -8.72
CA ASN A 54 -7.80 -9.55 -9.99
C ASN A 54 -8.26 -11.00 -9.76
N ARG A 55 -7.65 -11.69 -8.80
CA ARG A 55 -8.03 -13.07 -8.43
C ARG A 55 -9.43 -13.14 -7.84
N LEU A 56 -9.81 -12.19 -6.99
CA LEU A 56 -11.18 -12.12 -6.48
C LEU A 56 -12.20 -11.93 -7.61
N ILE A 57 -11.88 -11.10 -8.59
CA ILE A 57 -12.76 -10.84 -9.74
C ILE A 57 -12.85 -12.07 -10.65
N GLU A 58 -11.73 -12.73 -10.95
CA GLU A 58 -11.67 -14.01 -11.68
C GLU A 58 -12.55 -15.09 -11.04
N LEU A 59 -12.43 -15.26 -9.71
CA LEU A 59 -13.17 -16.28 -8.96
C LEU A 59 -14.69 -16.12 -9.03
N HIS A 60 -15.18 -14.95 -9.45
CA HIS A 60 -16.59 -14.66 -9.57
C HIS A 60 -16.99 -14.35 -11.02
N GLY A 61 -16.29 -14.96 -11.98
CA GLY A 61 -16.63 -14.91 -13.40
C GLY A 61 -16.31 -13.58 -14.08
N GLY A 62 -15.50 -12.73 -13.46
CA GLY A 62 -14.94 -11.54 -14.07
C GLY A 62 -13.79 -11.84 -15.03
N PRO A 63 -13.37 -10.87 -15.85
CA PRO A 63 -12.28 -11.06 -16.80
C PRO A 63 -10.96 -11.36 -16.08
N SER A 64 -10.13 -12.23 -16.67
CA SER A 64 -8.77 -12.53 -16.18
C SER A 64 -7.77 -11.39 -16.41
N GLN A 65 -8.18 -10.34 -17.12
CA GLN A 65 -7.29 -9.24 -17.50
C GLN A 65 -7.00 -8.31 -16.31
N GLY A 66 -5.72 -7.93 -16.19
CA GLY A 66 -5.19 -7.11 -15.10
C GLY A 66 -5.90 -5.77 -14.97
N LEU A 67 -6.82 -5.68 -14.01
CA LEU A 67 -7.43 -4.41 -13.65
C LEU A 67 -6.41 -3.60 -12.87
N SER A 68 -6.23 -2.35 -13.28
CA SER A 68 -5.45 -1.42 -12.50
C SER A 68 -6.16 -1.07 -11.20
N LEU A 69 -5.42 -1.05 -10.09
CA LEU A 69 -5.94 -0.66 -8.77
C LEU A 69 -6.32 0.82 -8.73
N THR A 70 -7.57 1.15 -9.09
CA THR A 70 -8.23 2.37 -8.66
C THR A 70 -9.47 2.03 -7.87
N THR A 71 -9.79 2.81 -6.83
CA THR A 71 -11.00 2.58 -6.02
C THR A 71 -12.26 2.63 -6.88
N ASP A 72 -12.32 3.49 -7.89
CA ASP A 72 -13.50 3.61 -8.74
C ASP A 72 -13.69 2.39 -9.64
N LYS A 73 -12.61 1.87 -10.24
CA LYS A 73 -12.68 0.67 -11.08
C LYS A 73 -12.98 -0.57 -10.26
N LEU A 74 -12.39 -0.69 -9.06
CA LEU A 74 -12.69 -1.78 -8.13
C LEU A 74 -14.14 -1.68 -7.67
N ARG A 75 -14.61 -0.51 -7.23
CA ARG A 75 -16.01 -0.31 -6.84
C ARG A 75 -16.98 -0.72 -7.95
N SER A 76 -16.82 -0.19 -9.17
CA SER A 76 -17.73 -0.49 -10.27
C SER A 76 -17.69 -1.97 -10.65
N THR A 77 -16.51 -2.59 -10.66
CA THR A 77 -16.38 -4.02 -10.99
C THR A 77 -17.01 -4.91 -9.93
N PHE A 78 -16.79 -4.63 -8.64
CA PHE A 78 -17.39 -5.39 -7.55
C PHE A 78 -18.91 -5.17 -7.46
N GLU A 79 -19.40 -3.96 -7.70
CA GLU A 79 -20.84 -3.70 -7.79
C GLU A 79 -21.49 -4.50 -8.93
N GLN A 80 -20.91 -4.45 -10.12
CA GLN A 80 -21.49 -5.09 -11.31
C GLN A 80 -21.35 -6.61 -11.30
N ARG A 81 -20.26 -7.17 -10.74
CA ARG A 81 -19.93 -8.60 -10.86
C ARG A 81 -20.18 -9.40 -9.60
N LEU A 82 -20.07 -8.76 -8.43
CA LEU A 82 -20.17 -9.43 -7.14
C LEU A 82 -21.45 -9.06 -6.39
N ALA A 83 -22.24 -8.11 -6.91
CA ALA A 83 -23.39 -7.52 -6.21
C ALA A 83 -23.01 -7.03 -4.80
N VAL A 84 -21.77 -6.55 -4.64
CA VAL A 84 -21.26 -6.01 -3.35
C VAL A 84 -21.19 -4.50 -3.47
N PRO A 85 -22.28 -3.78 -3.13
CA PRO A 85 -22.29 -2.33 -3.20
C PRO A 85 -21.36 -1.73 -2.16
N ASN A 86 -20.77 -0.59 -2.51
CA ASN A 86 -20.01 0.25 -1.59
C ASN A 86 -18.76 -0.42 -0.98
N LEU A 87 -18.17 -1.44 -1.61
CA LEU A 87 -16.98 -2.14 -1.08
C LEU A 87 -15.87 -1.17 -0.63
N THR A 88 -15.58 -0.18 -1.46
CA THR A 88 -14.48 0.77 -1.19
C THR A 88 -14.86 1.84 -0.17
N LYS A 89 -16.15 2.05 0.14
CA LYS A 89 -16.58 3.01 1.18
C LYS A 89 -16.22 2.53 2.59
N THR A 90 -16.13 1.23 2.80
CA THR A 90 -15.75 0.65 4.09
C THR A 90 -14.24 0.57 4.28
N TRP A 91 -13.45 0.90 3.26
CA TRP A 91 -12.01 0.83 3.37
C TRP A 91 -11.45 1.94 4.24
N LYS A 92 -10.59 1.49 5.14
CA LYS A 92 -9.75 2.30 6.01
C LYS A 92 -8.39 1.63 6.04
N ALA A 93 -7.33 2.42 5.97
CA ALA A 93 -5.97 1.89 5.93
C ALA A 93 -5.05 2.71 6.82
N ARG A 94 -4.19 2.01 7.57
CA ARG A 94 -3.06 2.61 8.27
C ARG A 94 -1.96 2.88 7.26
N VAL A 95 -1.52 4.13 7.18
CA VAL A 95 -0.44 4.57 6.30
C VAL A 95 0.59 5.40 7.05
N ARG A 96 1.76 5.59 6.44
CA ARG A 96 2.80 6.50 6.90
C ARG A 96 2.76 7.79 6.10
N VAL A 97 2.64 8.92 6.79
CA VAL A 97 2.61 10.25 6.17
C VAL A 97 3.90 11.00 6.51
N ALA A 98 4.44 11.67 5.51
CA ALA A 98 5.59 12.55 5.68
C ALA A 98 5.27 13.66 6.70
N PRO A 99 6.25 14.12 7.50
CA PRO A 99 6.05 15.29 8.34
C PRO A 99 5.66 16.49 7.47
N GLY A 100 4.63 17.23 7.88
CA GLY A 100 4.19 18.44 7.18
C GLY A 100 5.30 19.47 7.09
N GLN A 101 5.33 20.24 5.98
CA GLN A 101 6.37 21.25 5.74
C GLN A 101 6.38 22.40 6.78
N HIS A 102 5.29 22.59 7.55
CA HIS A 102 5.06 23.74 8.42
C HIS A 102 4.96 23.41 9.93
N GLY A 103 5.30 22.19 10.35
CA GLY A 103 5.22 21.79 11.76
C GLY A 103 6.59 21.40 12.33
N GLY A 104 6.88 21.83 13.56
CA GLY A 104 8.14 21.51 14.27
C GLY A 104 8.40 20.01 14.47
N ASN A 105 7.42 19.14 14.21
CA ASN A 105 7.57 17.69 14.30
C ASN A 105 8.10 17.08 12.99
N LYS A 106 9.38 16.68 13.01
CA LYS A 106 10.12 16.10 11.86
C LYS A 106 9.92 14.58 11.65
N ARG A 107 8.93 13.95 12.29
CA ARG A 107 8.77 12.48 12.31
C ARG A 107 7.63 12.00 11.42
N TRP A 108 7.88 10.91 10.69
CA TRP A 108 6.85 10.14 9.99
C TRP A 108 5.89 9.50 10.98
N ARG A 109 4.59 9.75 10.82
CA ARG A 109 3.54 9.25 11.73
C ARG A 109 2.66 8.24 11.01
N TRP A 110 2.16 7.28 11.78
CA TRP A 110 1.03 6.48 11.36
C TRP A 110 -0.24 7.33 11.39
N THR A 111 -1.08 7.20 10.37
CA THR A 111 -2.42 7.78 10.31
C THR A 111 -3.39 6.79 9.69
N TYR A 112 -4.68 7.03 9.87
CA TYR A 112 -5.73 6.35 9.12
C TYR A 112 -6.15 7.21 7.94
N LEU A 113 -6.21 6.62 6.75
CA LEU A 113 -6.88 7.19 5.59
C LEU A 113 -8.18 6.43 5.32
N ALA A 114 -9.21 7.17 4.90
CA ALA A 114 -10.50 6.65 4.50
C ALA A 114 -11.09 7.55 3.40
N GLY A 115 -12.10 7.04 2.68
CA GLY A 115 -12.85 7.88 1.74
C GLY A 115 -11.96 8.56 0.67
N PRO A 116 -12.12 9.88 0.44
CA PRO A 116 -11.35 10.62 -0.56
C PRO A 116 -9.83 10.52 -0.37
N ASP A 117 -9.32 10.63 0.86
CA ASP A 117 -7.88 10.60 1.11
C ASP A 117 -7.26 9.24 0.77
N LEU A 118 -7.98 8.15 1.06
CA LEU A 118 -7.53 6.81 0.71
C LEU A 118 -7.61 6.56 -0.81
N ARG A 119 -8.65 7.08 -1.47
CA ARG A 119 -8.72 7.05 -2.94
C ARG A 119 -7.52 7.75 -3.55
N ASP A 120 -7.22 8.96 -3.10
CA ASP A 120 -6.14 9.77 -3.65
C ASP A 120 -4.78 9.11 -3.37
N TYR A 121 -4.61 8.46 -2.22
CA TYR A 121 -3.43 7.67 -1.88
C TYR A 121 -3.21 6.48 -2.83
N LEU A 122 -4.27 5.73 -3.14
CA LEU A 122 -4.20 4.62 -4.08
C LEU A 122 -3.98 5.09 -5.52
N LEU A 123 -4.49 6.27 -5.87
CA LEU A 123 -4.24 6.90 -7.16
C LEU A 123 -2.78 7.34 -7.32
N ASP A 124 -2.20 7.96 -6.29
CA ASP A 124 -0.77 8.28 -6.23
C ASP A 124 0.08 7.00 -6.39
N ALA A 125 -0.25 5.94 -5.66
CA ALA A 125 0.43 4.64 -5.78
C ALA A 125 0.35 4.06 -7.20
N ARG A 126 -0.84 4.07 -7.83
CA ARG A 126 -1.01 3.60 -9.21
C ARG A 126 -0.13 4.38 -10.20
N ARG A 127 -0.10 5.70 -10.09
CA ARG A 127 0.69 6.57 -10.97
C ARG A 127 2.18 6.34 -10.79
N LEU A 128 2.63 6.23 -9.55
CA LEU A 128 4.01 5.84 -9.22
C LEU A 128 4.38 4.48 -9.84
N ARG A 129 3.51 3.47 -9.72
CA ARG A 129 3.73 2.17 -10.38
C ARG A 129 3.88 2.33 -11.89
N HIS A 130 3.05 3.17 -12.51
CA HIS A 130 3.11 3.42 -13.94
C HIS A 130 4.45 4.06 -14.35
N LEU A 131 4.90 5.11 -13.65
CA LEU A 131 6.20 5.73 -13.89
C LEU A 131 7.34 4.71 -13.79
N LEU A 132 7.37 3.93 -12.69
CA LEU A 132 8.40 2.93 -12.47
C LEU A 132 8.39 1.81 -13.52
N ALA A 133 7.21 1.38 -13.98
CA ALA A 133 7.09 0.34 -15.00
C ALA A 133 7.59 0.80 -16.38
N HIS A 134 7.59 2.10 -16.65
CA HIS A 134 8.03 2.67 -17.93
C HIS A 134 9.40 3.35 -17.85
N GLY A 135 10.12 3.22 -16.73
CA GLY A 135 11.47 3.80 -16.55
C GLY A 135 11.48 5.32 -16.44
N ALA A 136 10.34 5.95 -16.18
CA ALA A 136 10.24 7.39 -15.96
C ALA A 136 10.78 7.79 -14.57
N ASP A 137 11.05 9.09 -14.37
CA ASP A 137 11.56 9.58 -13.08
C ASP A 137 10.45 9.47 -12.01
N PRO A 138 10.67 8.68 -10.93
CA PRO A 138 9.66 8.54 -9.88
C PRO A 138 9.41 9.83 -9.09
N SER A 139 10.21 10.87 -9.28
CA SER A 139 9.97 12.19 -8.68
C SER A 139 8.89 13.01 -9.34
N ASP A 140 8.45 12.59 -10.53
CA ASP A 140 7.29 13.13 -11.24
C ASP A 140 5.96 12.55 -10.73
N ALA A 141 5.99 11.62 -9.77
CA ALA A 141 4.78 11.05 -9.18
C ALA A 141 3.85 12.16 -8.66
N GLU A 142 2.53 11.98 -8.79
CA GLU A 142 1.58 12.90 -8.15
C GLU A 142 1.52 12.66 -6.64
N ASN A 143 1.10 13.67 -5.88
CA ASN A 143 1.00 13.60 -4.42
C ASN A 143 -0.33 14.19 -3.94
N LEU A 144 -1.43 13.75 -4.55
CA LEU A 144 -2.78 14.23 -4.22
C LEU A 144 -3.13 13.95 -2.75
N SER A 145 -2.68 12.79 -2.25
CA SER A 145 -2.88 12.37 -0.86
C SER A 145 -2.00 13.12 0.14
N MET A 146 -1.06 13.94 -0.33
CA MET A 146 -0.07 14.65 0.49
C MET A 146 0.77 13.72 1.39
N THR A 147 0.88 12.44 1.03
CA THR A 147 1.60 11.43 1.83
C THR A 147 3.07 11.25 1.42
N LEU A 148 3.43 11.54 0.17
CA LEU A 148 4.80 11.44 -0.32
C LEU A 148 5.68 12.54 0.28
N TYR A 149 6.97 12.24 0.38
CA TYR A 149 7.95 13.24 0.79
C TYR A 149 8.20 14.23 -0.34
N VAL A 150 8.15 15.52 -0.03
CA VAL A 150 8.54 16.59 -0.95
C VAL A 150 10.00 16.95 -0.70
N ARG A 151 10.86 16.75 -1.70
CA ARG A 151 12.28 17.09 -1.66
C ARG A 151 12.44 18.60 -1.55
N ARG A 152 13.30 19.05 -0.64
CA ARG A 152 13.56 20.47 -0.41
C ARG A 152 14.31 21.16 -1.55
N SER A 153 15.13 20.40 -2.28
CA SER A 153 16.05 20.94 -3.30
C SER A 153 15.34 21.41 -4.57
N ASP A 154 14.30 20.70 -4.99
CA ASP A 154 13.67 20.88 -6.29
C ASP A 154 12.14 20.75 -6.25
N GLY A 155 11.55 20.57 -5.06
CA GLY A 155 10.11 20.33 -4.91
C GLY A 155 9.64 18.98 -5.46
N GLY A 156 10.54 18.15 -6.00
CA GLY A 156 10.25 16.83 -6.53
C GLY A 156 9.75 15.89 -5.44
N ARG A 157 8.92 14.91 -5.79
CA ARG A 157 8.34 13.99 -4.81
C ARG A 157 9.22 12.75 -4.68
N SER A 158 9.19 12.09 -3.53
CA SER A 158 9.93 10.85 -3.35
C SER A 158 9.15 9.91 -2.47
N VAL A 159 9.09 8.66 -2.95
CA VAL A 159 8.86 7.51 -2.08
C VAL A 159 10.00 7.47 -1.08
N THR A 160 9.68 7.32 0.20
CA THR A 160 10.64 6.96 1.23
C THR A 160 10.41 5.52 1.64
N LEU A 161 11.36 4.93 2.36
CA LEU A 161 11.14 3.61 2.95
C LEU A 161 9.91 3.60 3.87
N MET A 162 9.67 4.71 4.60
CA MET A 162 8.51 4.85 5.47
C MET A 162 7.20 4.85 4.66
N TRP A 163 7.18 5.52 3.51
CA TRP A 163 6.01 5.50 2.65
C TRP A 163 5.76 4.09 2.07
N ALA A 164 6.81 3.38 1.65
CA ALA A 164 6.70 1.99 1.20
C ALA A 164 6.19 1.04 2.30
N GLU A 165 6.67 1.21 3.54
CA GLU A 165 6.13 0.51 4.73
C GLU A 165 4.65 0.85 4.96
N GLY A 166 4.28 2.12 4.81
CA GLY A 166 2.88 2.55 4.86
C GLY A 166 2.01 1.88 3.81
N PHE A 167 2.52 1.72 2.58
CA PHE A 167 1.79 1.09 1.49
C PHE A 167 1.64 -0.42 1.70
N LEU A 168 2.68 -1.10 2.20
CA LEU A 168 2.62 -2.49 2.65
C LEU A 168 1.51 -2.69 3.69
N GLN A 169 1.46 -1.83 4.71
CA GLN A 169 0.41 -1.88 5.72
C GLN A 169 -0.99 -1.63 5.13
N ALA A 170 -1.11 -0.65 4.23
CA ALA A 170 -2.37 -0.34 3.59
C ALA A 170 -2.91 -1.51 2.76
N ALA A 171 -2.05 -2.21 2.04
CA ALA A 171 -2.42 -3.38 1.26
C ALA A 171 -3.02 -4.49 2.15
N GLN A 172 -2.42 -4.74 3.31
CA GLN A 172 -2.91 -5.71 4.30
C GLN A 172 -4.27 -5.29 4.90
N ASP A 173 -4.41 -4.01 5.26
CA ASP A 173 -5.64 -3.48 5.86
C ASP A 173 -6.81 -3.53 4.87
N ILE A 174 -6.56 -3.16 3.62
CA ILE A 174 -7.56 -3.20 2.54
C ILE A 174 -7.92 -4.64 2.17
N ALA A 175 -6.94 -5.55 2.09
CA ALA A 175 -7.20 -6.97 1.82
C ALA A 175 -8.05 -7.60 2.93
N SER A 176 -7.72 -7.31 4.19
CA SER A 176 -8.47 -7.78 5.36
C SER A 176 -9.90 -7.25 5.38
N SER A 177 -10.08 -5.95 5.15
CA SER A 177 -11.40 -5.30 5.10
C SER A 177 -12.24 -5.86 3.95
N THR A 178 -11.62 -6.06 2.78
CA THR A 178 -12.25 -6.69 1.61
C THR A 178 -12.69 -8.11 1.92
N ALA A 179 -11.81 -8.93 2.52
CA ALA A 179 -12.13 -10.31 2.87
C ALA A 179 -13.29 -10.40 3.85
N ARG A 180 -13.27 -9.60 4.92
CA ARG A 180 -14.37 -9.54 5.90
C ARG A 180 -15.68 -9.12 5.28
N ARG A 181 -15.63 -8.15 4.35
CA ARG A 181 -16.83 -7.69 3.63
C ARG A 181 -17.44 -8.76 2.73
N LEU A 182 -16.61 -9.63 2.14
CA LEU A 182 -17.05 -10.63 1.16
C LEU A 182 -17.36 -12.00 1.78
N ALA A 183 -16.62 -12.41 2.80
CA ALA A 183 -16.71 -13.74 3.42
C ALA A 183 -17.26 -13.72 4.85
N GLY A 184 -17.54 -12.54 5.42
CA GLY A 184 -18.03 -12.38 6.80
C GLY A 184 -16.91 -12.15 7.83
N GLY A 185 -17.32 -11.85 9.07
CA GLY A 185 -16.40 -11.50 10.16
C GLY A 185 -15.48 -12.65 10.61
N ASP A 186 -15.93 -13.90 10.42
CA ASP A 186 -15.22 -15.12 10.83
C ASP A 186 -14.15 -15.58 9.82
N VAL A 187 -13.92 -14.83 8.75
CA VAL A 187 -12.86 -15.16 7.79
C VAL A 187 -11.49 -15.15 8.49
N ALA A 188 -10.76 -16.26 8.37
CA ALA A 188 -9.42 -16.38 8.91
C ALA A 188 -8.44 -15.49 8.13
N LEU A 189 -8.05 -14.37 8.74
CA LEU A 189 -6.99 -13.52 8.19
C LEU A 189 -5.64 -14.20 8.42
N PRO A 190 -4.73 -14.17 7.43
CA PRO A 190 -3.39 -14.71 7.60
C PRO A 190 -2.60 -13.84 8.57
N ASP A 191 -1.53 -14.42 9.13
CA ASP A 191 -0.51 -13.65 9.84
C ASP A 191 0.24 -12.77 8.85
N TRP A 192 -0.19 -11.51 8.76
CA TRP A 192 0.38 -10.59 7.80
C TRP A 192 1.86 -10.33 8.08
N PRO A 193 2.76 -10.47 7.08
CA PRO A 193 4.18 -10.22 7.28
C PRO A 193 4.40 -8.75 7.65
N GLN A 194 5.24 -8.53 8.66
CA GLN A 194 5.58 -7.19 9.14
C GLN A 194 7.09 -6.99 9.02
N PRO A 195 7.56 -5.82 8.55
CA PRO A 195 8.96 -5.50 8.66
C PRO A 195 9.36 -5.41 10.14
N VAL A 196 10.63 -5.63 10.45
CA VAL A 196 11.18 -5.40 11.79
C VAL A 196 11.04 -3.92 12.14
N ARG A 197 10.42 -3.60 13.28
CA ARG A 197 10.18 -2.22 13.73
C ARG A 197 10.92 -1.95 15.04
N SER A 198 11.47 -0.74 15.19
CA SER A 198 12.18 -0.33 16.40
C SER A 198 11.80 1.09 16.85
N GLY A 199 11.89 1.36 18.15
CA GLY A 199 11.58 2.66 18.74
C GLY A 199 10.14 3.14 18.51
N VAL A 200 9.94 4.45 18.32
CA VAL A 200 8.61 5.08 18.13
C VAL A 200 7.88 4.56 16.87
N SER A 201 8.60 3.89 15.96
CA SER A 201 8.03 3.27 14.76
C SER A 201 7.35 1.93 15.03
N ALA A 202 7.59 1.31 16.20
CA ALA A 202 7.10 -0.02 16.56
C ALA A 202 5.61 -0.09 16.89
N ARG A 203 5.02 0.99 17.41
CA ARG A 203 3.61 0.98 17.80
C ARG A 203 2.72 1.24 16.58
N LEU A 204 2.06 0.20 16.10
CA LEU A 204 0.97 0.33 15.14
C LEU A 204 -0.27 0.89 15.82
N PRO A 205 -1.04 1.75 15.15
CA PRO A 205 -2.44 1.95 15.47
C PRO A 205 -3.22 0.64 15.32
N ASP A 206 -4.36 0.52 16.02
CA ASP A 206 -5.22 -0.66 15.95
C ASP A 206 -5.69 -0.96 14.52
N ALA A 207 -5.97 -2.22 14.22
CA ALA A 207 -6.44 -2.58 12.89
C ALA A 207 -7.79 -1.90 12.59
N PRO A 208 -7.97 -1.30 11.39
CA PRO A 208 -9.16 -0.51 11.09
C PRO A 208 -10.42 -1.36 10.77
N TYR A 209 -10.30 -2.67 10.89
CA TYR A 209 -11.30 -3.68 10.59
C TYR A 209 -11.66 -4.53 11.81
N GLN A 210 -11.29 -4.08 13.01
CA GLN A 210 -11.77 -4.64 14.28
C GLN A 210 -13.28 -4.40 14.43
#